data_AF-A0A813P959-F1
#
_entry.id   AF-A0A813P959-F1
#
_cell.length_a   1.000
_cell.length_b   1.000
_cell.length_c   1.000
_cell.angle_alpha   90.00
_cell.angle_beta   90.00
_cell.angle_gamma   90.00
#
_symmetry.space_group_name_H-M   'P 1'
#
loop_
_entity.id
_entity.type
_entity.pdbx_description
1 polymer ?
#
loop_
_entity_poly.entity_id
_entity_poly.type
_entity_poly.pdbx_seq_one_letter_code
_entity_poly.pdbx_strand_id
1 'polypeptide(L)'
;MKLNILTGMVNLDGKAKYLDTVNKSEEVDRTTLVLKLKTKCDTLLISHAGILSLINPAAFKHPDTTHVVTQIYWGANVSATFDQQTTTSTEKNTASGSGSATTPKIKELVSDLSCSSDFQRLKEEESKGKTIKIEFQGDVEMNIMPSSMDDALAMIKNIPLKIAEKNGGKGVQISYILTPLSEVIHYLPSIEPQVSPTDNVFARKMDDDFVRHIQIIFDQLLLDTRRMNAFIELANNKYKNYLSAQDATLLQDQQVRCTIF
;
A
#
# COMPACT_ATOMS: atom_id res chain seq x y z
N MET A 1 0.63 -0.15 13.55
CA MET A 1 0.51 0.54 12.25
C MET A 1 -0.65 0.02 11.40
N LYS A 2 -0.79 -1.30 11.16
CA LYS A 2 -1.91 -1.84 10.35
C LYS A 2 -3.30 -1.42 10.88
N LEU A 3 -3.53 -1.53 12.18
CA LEU A 3 -4.78 -1.06 12.79
C LEU A 3 -4.97 0.44 12.64
N ASN A 4 -3.94 1.26 12.90
CA ASN A 4 -4.03 2.71 12.74
C ASN A 4 -4.40 3.12 11.31
N ILE A 5 -4.00 2.33 10.30
CA ILE A 5 -4.41 2.55 8.91
C ILE A 5 -5.88 2.18 8.74
N LEU A 6 -6.30 0.98 9.17
CA LEU A 6 -7.69 0.53 9.09
C LEU A 6 -8.65 1.46 9.82
N THR A 7 -8.22 2.05 10.94
CA THR A 7 -9.04 2.96 11.76
C THR A 7 -8.92 4.44 11.35
N GLY A 8 -8.19 4.76 10.27
CA GLY A 8 -8.02 6.14 9.80
C GLY A 8 -7.22 7.04 10.73
N MET A 9 -6.48 6.49 11.70
CA MET A 9 -5.64 7.26 12.64
C MET A 9 -4.35 7.78 12.02
N VAL A 10 -3.98 7.27 10.84
CA VAL A 10 -2.86 7.78 10.04
C VAL A 10 -3.43 8.33 8.75
N ASN A 11 -3.12 9.59 8.45
CA ASN A 11 -3.51 10.19 7.18
C ASN A 11 -2.67 9.60 6.04
N LEU A 12 -3.34 9.02 5.04
CA LEU A 12 -2.71 8.40 3.88
C LEU A 12 -2.62 9.42 2.74
N ASP A 13 -1.57 10.23 2.74
CA ASP A 13 -1.33 11.23 1.69
C ASP A 13 -0.27 10.80 0.67
N GLY A 14 -0.31 11.46 -0.50
CA GLY A 14 0.66 11.30 -1.57
C GLY A 14 0.79 9.86 -2.05
N LYS A 15 1.95 9.26 -1.83
CA LYS A 15 2.33 7.94 -2.37
C LYS A 15 1.78 6.77 -1.56
N ALA A 16 1.23 7.01 -0.37
CA ALA A 16 0.54 6.00 0.43
C ALA A 16 -0.94 5.82 0.02
N LYS A 17 -1.43 6.66 -0.90
CA LYS A 17 -2.82 6.64 -1.39
C LYS A 17 -3.22 5.32 -2.08
N TYR A 18 -2.26 4.54 -2.57
CA TYR A 18 -2.56 3.20 -3.09
C TYR A 18 -3.20 2.29 -2.03
N LEU A 19 -2.93 2.51 -0.73
CA LEU A 19 -3.54 1.75 0.37
C LEU A 19 -5.03 2.03 0.55
N ASP A 20 -5.50 3.17 0.04
CA ASP A 20 -6.91 3.59 0.02
C ASP A 20 -7.63 3.14 -1.29
N THR A 21 -6.89 2.53 -2.21
CA THR A 21 -7.44 2.18 -3.52
C THR A 21 -8.17 0.83 -3.47
N VAL A 22 -9.46 0.87 -3.17
CA VAL A 22 -10.33 -0.32 -3.12
C VAL A 22 -10.93 -0.63 -4.49
N ASN A 23 -11.04 -1.93 -4.84
CA ASN A 23 -11.82 -2.37 -6.00
C ASN A 23 -13.31 -2.07 -5.78
N LYS A 24 -13.90 -1.24 -6.63
CA LYS A 24 -15.31 -0.83 -6.53
C LYS A 24 -16.29 -1.84 -7.14
N SER A 25 -15.83 -2.76 -7.99
CA SER A 25 -16.67 -3.71 -8.71
C SER A 25 -16.08 -5.14 -8.69
N GLU A 26 -16.94 -6.15 -8.69
CA GLU A 26 -16.57 -7.57 -8.80
C GLU A 26 -16.15 -7.98 -10.22
N GLU A 27 -16.30 -7.09 -11.20
CA GLU A 27 -15.99 -7.35 -12.61
C GLU A 27 -14.55 -6.97 -12.99
N VAL A 28 -13.79 -6.40 -12.06
CA VAL A 28 -12.40 -5.99 -12.28
C VAL A 28 -11.46 -6.93 -11.54
N ASP A 29 -10.62 -7.61 -12.31
CA ASP A 29 -9.47 -8.33 -11.78
C ASP A 29 -8.29 -7.38 -11.66
N ARG A 30 -7.92 -7.03 -10.41
CA ARG A 30 -6.83 -6.08 -10.10
C ARG A 30 -5.63 -6.83 -9.55
N THR A 31 -4.48 -6.66 -10.18
CA THR A 31 -3.19 -7.08 -9.62
C THR A 31 -2.29 -5.87 -9.44
N THR A 32 -1.63 -5.76 -8.28
CA THR A 32 -0.64 -4.71 -8.03
C THR A 32 0.73 -5.32 -7.78
N LEU A 33 1.70 -4.94 -8.62
CA LEU A 33 3.10 -5.21 -8.40
C LEU A 33 3.69 -4.14 -7.50
N VAL A 34 4.27 -4.52 -6.36
CA VAL A 34 4.96 -3.60 -5.45
C VAL A 34 6.47 -3.85 -5.51
N LEU A 35 7.21 -2.87 -5.98
CA LEU A 35 8.66 -2.86 -6.05
C LEU A 35 9.23 -2.00 -4.93
N LYS A 36 10.10 -2.58 -4.11
CA LYS A 36 10.82 -1.87 -3.04
C LYS A 36 12.31 -1.97 -3.30
N LEU A 37 12.90 -0.90 -3.79
CA LEU A 37 14.33 -0.85 -4.05
C LEU A 37 15.01 -0.12 -2.91
N LYS A 38 15.98 -0.78 -2.27
CA LYS A 38 16.83 -0.21 -1.22
C LYS A 38 18.23 0.03 -1.78
N THR A 39 18.76 1.23 -1.60
CA THR A 39 20.07 1.64 -2.12
C THR A 39 21.08 1.88 -1.00
N LYS A 40 20.64 2.48 0.11
CA LYS A 40 21.49 2.82 1.24
C LYS A 40 20.76 2.65 2.56
N CYS A 41 21.50 2.28 3.59
CA CYS A 41 21.10 2.42 4.99
C CYS A 41 22.05 3.40 5.67
N ASP A 42 21.51 4.46 6.26
CA ASP A 42 22.26 5.32 7.17
C ASP A 42 21.86 4.95 8.61
N THR A 43 22.84 4.56 9.42
CA THR A 43 22.66 4.10 10.80
C THR A 43 23.25 5.09 11.79
N LEU A 44 22.46 5.48 12.79
CA LEU A 44 22.87 6.26 13.94
C LEU A 44 23.32 5.32 15.06
N LEU A 45 24.62 5.26 15.29
CA LEU A 45 25.19 4.53 16.42
C LEU A 45 25.23 5.45 17.66
N ILE A 46 24.18 5.36 18.48
CA ILE A 46 24.01 6.24 19.65
C ILE A 46 25.17 6.10 20.66
N SER A 47 25.75 4.91 20.80
CA SER A 47 26.88 4.67 21.72
C SER A 47 28.17 5.39 21.33
N HIS A 48 28.26 5.95 20.13
CA HIS A 48 29.45 6.66 19.68
C HIS A 48 29.58 8.03 20.39
N ALA A 49 30.72 8.27 21.05
CA ALA A 49 30.94 9.47 21.88
C ALA A 49 30.66 10.80 21.15
N GLY A 50 31.03 10.90 19.86
CA GLY A 50 30.73 12.09 19.05
C GLY A 50 29.24 12.35 18.85
N ILE A 51 28.41 11.29 18.79
CA ILE A 51 26.95 11.41 18.69
C ILE A 51 26.35 11.80 20.03
N LEU A 52 26.80 11.18 21.12
CA LEU A 52 26.32 11.49 22.48
C LEU A 52 26.45 12.99 22.79
N SER A 53 27.54 13.63 22.35
CA SER A 53 27.76 15.06 22.55
C SER A 53 26.80 15.98 21.77
N LEU A 54 26.18 15.48 20.70
CA LEU A 54 25.24 16.22 19.85
C LEU A 54 23.79 16.01 20.26
N ILE A 55 23.51 15.02 21.10
CA ILE A 55 22.17 14.71 21.56
C ILE A 55 21.72 15.77 22.56
N ASN A 56 20.59 16.41 22.29
CA ASN A 56 19.95 17.33 23.24
C ASN A 56 19.06 16.54 24.22
N PRO A 57 19.42 16.43 25.51
CA PRO A 57 18.64 15.66 26.49
C PRO A 57 17.21 16.17 26.70
N ALA A 58 16.96 17.46 26.42
CA ALA A 58 15.63 18.05 26.57
C ALA A 58 14.60 17.47 25.58
N ALA A 59 15.06 16.95 24.42
CA ALA A 59 14.19 16.34 23.43
C ALA A 59 13.47 15.07 23.94
N PHE A 60 13.99 14.43 24.99
CA PHE A 60 13.42 13.22 25.57
C PHE A 60 12.51 13.48 26.77
N LYS A 61 12.37 14.75 27.20
CA LYS A 61 11.51 15.12 28.32
C LYS A 61 10.05 15.29 27.91
N HIS A 62 9.74 15.21 26.62
CA HIS A 62 8.38 15.29 26.13
C HIS A 62 7.62 13.98 26.44
N PRO A 63 6.42 14.03 27.06
CA PRO A 63 5.71 12.84 27.54
C PRO A 63 5.33 11.86 26.41
N ASP A 64 5.13 12.37 25.20
CA ASP A 64 4.78 11.54 24.04
C ASP A 64 5.98 10.93 23.30
N THR A 65 7.22 11.21 23.73
CA THR A 65 8.42 10.68 23.09
C THR A 65 8.69 9.25 23.55
N THR A 66 8.49 8.29 22.64
CA THR A 66 8.63 6.86 22.95
C THR A 66 9.82 6.18 22.27
N HIS A 67 10.26 6.70 21.11
CA HIS A 67 11.29 6.07 20.27
C HIS A 67 12.22 7.10 19.61
N VAL A 68 13.40 6.64 19.20
CA VAL A 68 14.40 7.39 18.44
C VAL A 68 14.62 6.73 17.08
N VAL A 69 14.69 7.51 16.01
CA VAL A 69 15.07 6.99 14.68
C VAL A 69 16.56 6.65 14.70
N THR A 70 16.89 5.37 14.56
CA THR A 70 18.28 4.88 14.58
C THR A 70 18.75 4.40 13.22
N GLN A 71 17.85 4.10 12.29
CA GLN A 71 18.24 3.81 10.91
C GLN A 71 17.26 4.43 9.93
N ILE A 72 17.79 4.87 8.80
CA ILE A 72 17.03 5.34 7.64
C ILE A 72 17.43 4.50 6.44
N TYR A 73 16.46 3.78 5.89
CA TYR A 73 16.60 3.10 4.60
C TYR A 73 16.21 4.07 3.49
N TRP A 74 17.10 4.21 2.53
CA TRP A 74 16.94 5.01 1.33
C TRP A 74 16.67 4.13 0.11
N GLY A 75 15.96 4.69 -0.85
CA GLY A 75 15.70 4.08 -2.14
C GLY A 75 14.42 4.63 -2.78
N ALA A 76 13.57 3.74 -3.28
CA ALA A 76 12.24 4.10 -3.79
C ALA A 76 11.26 2.92 -3.65
N ASN A 77 10.02 3.24 -3.26
CA ASN A 77 8.89 2.33 -3.37
C ASN A 77 8.07 2.70 -4.61
N VAL A 78 7.68 1.70 -5.38
CA VAL A 78 6.88 1.85 -6.58
C VAL A 78 5.80 0.78 -6.57
N SER A 79 4.59 1.14 -6.99
CA SER A 79 3.53 0.20 -7.29
C SER A 79 3.01 0.40 -8.71
N ALA A 80 2.88 -0.70 -9.45
CA ALA A 80 2.21 -0.75 -10.75
C ALA A 80 0.94 -1.60 -10.60
N THR A 81 -0.21 -0.99 -10.78
CA THR A 81 -1.53 -1.61 -10.69
C THR A 81 -2.07 -1.87 -12.08
N PHE A 82 -2.54 -3.10 -12.31
CA PHE A 82 -3.09 -3.58 -13.56
C PHE A 82 -4.55 -4.00 -13.31
N ASP A 83 -5.48 -3.29 -13.94
CA ASP A 83 -6.91 -3.62 -13.90
C ASP A 83 -7.31 -4.26 -15.22
N GLN A 84 -7.74 -5.53 -15.15
CA GLN A 84 -8.33 -6.24 -16.28
C GLN A 84 -9.84 -6.38 -16.07
N GLN A 85 -10.63 -5.96 -17.05
CA GLN A 85 -12.08 -6.19 -17.01
C GLN A 85 -12.38 -7.66 -17.36
N THR A 86 -13.09 -8.36 -16.47
CA THR A 86 -13.51 -9.76 -16.69
C THR A 86 -14.88 -9.76 -17.37
N THR A 87 -14.91 -10.12 -18.65
CA THR A 87 -16.13 -9.96 -19.47
C THR A 87 -17.18 -11.06 -19.30
N THR A 88 -16.98 -12.12 -18.50
CA THR A 88 -17.98 -13.19 -18.37
C THR A 88 -17.91 -14.01 -17.08
N SER A 89 -19.08 -14.34 -16.53
CA SER A 89 -19.31 -15.29 -15.42
C SER A 89 -18.72 -16.69 -15.63
N THR A 90 -18.36 -17.06 -16.86
CA THR A 90 -17.79 -18.37 -17.21
C THR A 90 -16.29 -18.49 -16.92
N GLU A 91 -15.54 -17.37 -16.86
CA GLU A 91 -14.13 -17.37 -16.42
C GLU A 91 -14.01 -17.48 -14.88
N LYS A 92 -15.11 -17.27 -14.12
CA LYS A 92 -15.14 -17.38 -12.66
C LYS A 92 -14.99 -18.82 -12.15
N ASN A 93 -15.36 -19.83 -12.96
CA ASN A 93 -15.38 -21.24 -12.54
C ASN A 93 -14.01 -21.93 -12.57
N THR A 94 -13.00 -21.38 -13.25
CA THR A 94 -11.61 -21.85 -13.17
C THR A 94 -10.79 -21.08 -12.13
N ALA A 95 -11.35 -20.01 -11.56
CA ALA A 95 -10.74 -19.16 -10.54
C ALA A 95 -11.23 -19.51 -9.11
N SER A 96 -11.62 -20.76 -8.83
CA SER A 96 -12.00 -21.23 -7.48
C SER A 96 -10.81 -21.32 -6.50
N GLY A 97 -9.72 -20.62 -6.78
CA GLY A 97 -8.49 -20.62 -5.99
C GLY A 97 -7.98 -19.22 -5.75
N SER A 98 -8.77 -18.34 -5.13
CA SER A 98 -8.35 -17.08 -4.46
C SER A 98 -7.37 -16.13 -5.20
N GLY A 99 -7.05 -16.36 -6.47
CA GLY A 99 -5.94 -15.74 -7.17
C GLY A 99 -6.43 -15.18 -8.49
N SER A 100 -6.17 -13.89 -8.69
CA SER A 100 -6.33 -13.19 -9.95
C SER A 100 -5.64 -13.95 -11.09
N ALA A 101 -6.27 -14.05 -12.27
CA ALA A 101 -5.70 -14.70 -13.45
C ALA A 101 -4.48 -13.92 -13.99
N THR A 102 -4.38 -12.64 -13.65
CA THR A 102 -3.24 -11.77 -14.00
C THR A 102 -2.06 -11.88 -13.03
N THR A 103 -2.28 -12.31 -11.79
CA THR A 103 -1.22 -12.44 -10.77
C THR A 103 -0.07 -13.38 -11.16
N PRO A 104 -0.29 -14.64 -11.60
CA PRO A 104 0.81 -15.50 -12.01
C PRO A 104 1.58 -14.91 -13.19
N LYS A 105 0.87 -14.33 -14.16
CA LYS A 105 1.45 -13.73 -15.38
C LYS A 105 2.33 -12.51 -15.06
N ILE A 106 1.91 -11.66 -14.12
CA ILE A 106 2.70 -10.49 -13.66
C ILE A 106 3.87 -10.92 -12.75
N LYS A 107 3.72 -11.99 -11.97
CA LYS A 107 4.82 -12.52 -11.16
C LYS A 107 5.98 -13.01 -12.02
N GLU A 108 5.67 -13.65 -13.15
CA GLU A 108 6.67 -14.17 -14.11
C GLU A 108 7.36 -13.05 -14.92
N LEU A 109 6.65 -11.94 -15.18
CA LEU A 109 7.22 -10.72 -15.77
C LEU A 109 8.44 -10.21 -15.00
N VAL A 110 8.36 -10.24 -13.66
CA VAL A 110 9.39 -9.69 -12.78
C VAL A 110 10.57 -10.65 -12.62
N SER A 111 10.35 -11.96 -12.74
CA SER A 111 11.43 -12.95 -12.63
C SER A 111 12.32 -13.01 -13.87
N ASP A 112 11.79 -12.82 -15.08
CA ASP A 112 12.55 -13.04 -16.31
C ASP A 112 12.69 -11.82 -17.26
N LEU A 113 12.15 -10.64 -16.91
CA LEU A 113 12.32 -9.30 -17.52
C LEU A 113 12.39 -9.17 -19.06
N SER A 114 12.16 -10.22 -19.85
CA SER A 114 12.35 -10.18 -21.31
C SER A 114 11.74 -11.33 -22.13
N CYS A 115 11.36 -12.49 -21.58
CA CYS A 115 10.89 -13.58 -22.45
C CYS A 115 10.11 -14.69 -21.72
N SER A 116 8.85 -14.43 -21.32
CA SER A 116 7.95 -15.49 -20.83
C SER A 116 6.71 -15.65 -21.72
N SER A 117 6.26 -16.89 -21.89
CA SER A 117 5.04 -17.23 -22.62
C SER A 117 3.78 -16.58 -22.03
N ASP A 118 3.74 -16.33 -20.72
CA ASP A 118 2.59 -15.73 -20.06
C ASP A 118 2.53 -14.21 -20.22
N PHE A 119 3.68 -13.56 -20.38
CA PHE A 119 3.75 -12.16 -20.80
C PHE A 119 3.23 -11.98 -22.23
N GLN A 120 3.60 -12.90 -23.14
CA GLN A 120 3.07 -12.91 -24.51
C GLN A 120 1.54 -13.03 -24.51
N ARG A 121 0.97 -13.85 -23.62
CA ARG A 121 -0.48 -14.01 -23.48
C ARG A 121 -1.18 -12.76 -22.94
N LEU A 122 -0.58 -12.04 -22.00
CA LEU A 122 -1.10 -10.75 -21.54
C LEU A 122 -1.12 -9.72 -22.67
N LYS A 123 -0.05 -9.66 -23.46
CA LYS A 123 0.05 -8.79 -24.64
C LYS A 123 -0.95 -9.18 -25.72
N GLU A 124 -1.18 -10.47 -25.92
CA GLU A 124 -2.23 -10.95 -26.82
C GLU A 124 -3.62 -10.57 -26.31
N GLU A 125 -3.90 -10.68 -25.01
CA GLU A 125 -5.18 -10.26 -24.42
C GLU A 125 -5.42 -8.75 -24.58
N GLU A 126 -4.38 -7.93 -24.38
CA GLU A 126 -4.39 -6.49 -24.67
C GLU A 126 -4.70 -6.23 -26.15
N SER A 127 -4.01 -6.93 -27.07
CA SER A 127 -4.23 -6.80 -28.52
C SER A 127 -5.61 -7.29 -28.98
N LYS A 128 -6.24 -8.18 -28.21
CA LYS A 128 -7.62 -8.69 -28.44
C LYS A 128 -8.69 -7.76 -27.86
N GLY A 129 -8.32 -6.57 -27.38
CA GLY A 129 -9.24 -5.55 -26.92
C GLY A 129 -9.74 -5.73 -25.48
N LYS A 130 -9.12 -6.63 -24.68
CA LYS A 130 -9.34 -6.60 -23.23
C LYS A 130 -8.58 -5.38 -22.68
N THR A 131 -9.32 -4.37 -22.21
CA THR A 131 -8.73 -3.16 -21.65
C THR A 131 -7.95 -3.50 -20.39
N ILE A 132 -6.63 -3.27 -20.42
CA ILE A 132 -5.75 -3.30 -19.26
C ILE A 132 -5.48 -1.85 -18.88
N LYS A 133 -6.04 -1.38 -17.77
CA LYS A 133 -5.68 -0.07 -17.23
C LYS A 133 -4.44 -0.23 -16.37
N ILE A 134 -3.41 0.57 -16.64
CA ILE A 134 -2.16 0.57 -15.87
C ILE A 134 -2.06 1.88 -15.09
N GLU A 135 -1.92 1.77 -13.78
CA GLU A 135 -1.64 2.91 -12.91
C GLU A 135 -0.31 2.71 -12.23
N PHE A 136 0.56 3.72 -12.30
CA PHE A 136 1.85 3.69 -11.62
C PHE A 136 1.90 4.79 -10.56
N GLN A 137 2.25 4.40 -9.34
CA GLN A 137 2.37 5.29 -8.20
C GLN A 137 3.70 4.98 -7.51
N GLY A 138 4.39 6.00 -6.98
CA GLY A 138 5.62 5.71 -6.26
C GLY A 138 6.56 6.89 -6.09
N ASP A 139 7.75 6.56 -5.60
CA ASP A 139 8.75 7.51 -5.17
C ASP A 139 9.54 8.21 -6.29
N VAL A 140 9.34 7.73 -7.51
CA VAL A 140 9.98 8.20 -8.72
C VAL A 140 9.02 9.09 -9.49
N GLU A 141 9.46 10.31 -9.82
CA GLU A 141 8.74 11.20 -10.73
C GLU A 141 8.80 10.64 -12.15
N MET A 142 7.64 10.60 -12.81
CA MET A 142 7.51 10.02 -14.14
C MET A 142 6.86 11.04 -15.06
N ASN A 143 7.50 11.28 -16.20
CA ASN A 143 7.04 12.27 -17.17
C ASN A 143 5.89 11.75 -18.04
N ILE A 144 5.79 10.42 -18.20
CA ILE A 144 4.80 9.76 -19.05
C ILE A 144 4.26 8.56 -18.29
N MET A 145 2.94 8.46 -18.17
CA MET A 145 2.28 7.29 -17.59
C MET A 145 2.24 6.15 -18.62
N PRO A 146 2.49 4.89 -18.20
CA PRO A 146 2.48 3.77 -19.12
C PRO A 146 1.08 3.53 -19.67
N SER A 147 0.97 3.39 -20.99
CA SER A 147 -0.30 3.09 -21.67
C SER A 147 -0.41 1.64 -22.13
N SER A 148 0.69 0.90 -22.09
CA SER A 148 0.79 -0.50 -22.51
C SER A 148 1.65 -1.31 -21.55
N MET A 149 1.57 -2.65 -21.67
CA MET A 149 2.45 -3.56 -20.94
C MET A 149 3.95 -3.33 -21.21
N ASP A 150 4.31 -3.03 -22.46
CA ASP A 150 5.71 -2.76 -22.84
C ASP A 150 6.22 -1.47 -22.18
N ASP A 151 5.39 -0.42 -22.14
CA ASP A 151 5.72 0.84 -21.46
C ASP A 151 5.95 0.62 -19.96
N ALA A 152 5.08 -0.17 -19.33
CA ALA A 152 5.18 -0.49 -17.91
C ALA A 152 6.48 -1.26 -17.61
N LEU A 153 6.86 -2.23 -18.46
CA LEU A 153 8.11 -2.98 -18.30
C LEU A 153 9.34 -2.08 -18.51
N ALA A 154 9.34 -1.24 -19.54
CA ALA A 154 10.41 -0.28 -19.80
C ALA A 154 10.57 0.69 -18.63
N MET A 155 9.46 1.15 -18.07
CA MET A 155 9.44 2.00 -16.87
C MET A 155 10.04 1.29 -15.67
N ILE A 156 9.64 0.04 -15.39
CA ILE A 156 10.19 -0.77 -14.29
C ILE A 156 11.72 -0.90 -14.42
N LYS A 157 12.23 -1.16 -15.63
CA LYS A 157 13.67 -1.26 -15.90
C LYS A 157 14.42 0.05 -15.66
N ASN A 158 13.76 1.19 -15.83
CA ASN A 158 14.36 2.52 -15.66
C ASN A 158 14.30 3.04 -14.21
N ILE A 159 13.59 2.38 -13.29
CA ILE A 159 13.49 2.79 -11.89
C ILE A 159 14.88 2.96 -11.24
N PRO A 160 15.85 2.03 -11.36
CA PRO A 160 17.17 2.20 -10.75
C PRO A 160 17.91 3.46 -11.24
N LEU A 161 17.80 3.78 -12.54
CA LEU A 161 18.40 5.00 -13.11
C LEU A 161 17.76 6.25 -12.52
N LYS A 162 16.44 6.24 -12.34
CA LYS A 162 15.72 7.35 -11.72
C LYS A 162 16.07 7.55 -10.24
N ILE A 163 16.35 6.47 -9.51
CA ILE A 163 16.86 6.57 -8.14
C ILE A 163 18.26 7.20 -8.12
N ALA A 164 19.11 6.86 -9.09
CA ALA A 164 20.47 7.39 -9.21
C ALA A 164 20.49 8.94 -9.35
N GLU A 165 19.45 9.52 -9.96
CA GLU A 165 19.29 10.97 -10.15
C GLU A 165 18.98 11.73 -8.84
N LYS A 166 18.57 11.05 -7.75
CA LYS A 166 18.11 11.70 -6.51
C LYS A 166 19.09 11.47 -5.35
N ASN A 167 19.38 12.52 -4.60
CA ASN A 167 20.17 12.48 -3.35
C ASN A 167 21.53 11.77 -3.50
N GLY A 168 22.27 12.09 -4.57
CA GLY A 168 23.57 11.44 -4.87
C GLY A 168 23.46 9.93 -5.10
N GLY A 169 22.33 9.47 -5.63
CA GLY A 169 22.03 8.06 -5.89
C GLY A 169 21.46 7.27 -4.72
N LYS A 170 21.21 7.91 -3.57
CA LYS A 170 20.48 7.27 -2.46
C LYS A 170 18.98 7.15 -2.74
N GLY A 171 18.38 8.01 -3.55
CA GLY A 171 16.92 8.09 -3.61
C GLY A 171 16.31 8.80 -2.40
N VAL A 172 15.09 8.43 -2.04
CA VAL A 172 14.29 9.01 -0.94
C VAL A 172 14.24 8.08 0.27
N GLN A 173 13.84 8.60 1.43
CA GLN A 173 13.64 7.79 2.64
C GLN A 173 12.40 6.90 2.47
N ILE A 174 12.58 5.58 2.57
CA ILE A 174 11.50 4.59 2.34
C ILE A 174 11.14 3.77 3.57
N SER A 175 11.98 3.77 4.60
CA SER A 175 11.72 3.08 5.86
C SER A 175 12.61 3.61 6.97
N TYR A 176 12.08 3.61 8.19
CA TYR A 176 12.78 4.00 9.41
C TYR A 176 12.83 2.82 10.38
N ILE A 177 13.92 2.70 11.13
CA ILE A 177 13.99 1.86 12.32
C ILE A 177 13.94 2.76 13.54
N LEU A 178 13.00 2.45 14.43
CA LEU A 178 12.75 3.16 15.66
C LEU A 178 13.24 2.29 16.82
N THR A 179 14.20 2.81 17.58
CA THR A 179 14.69 2.17 18.80
C THR A 179 13.96 2.76 20.01
N PRO A 180 13.39 1.94 20.91
CA PRO A 180 12.71 2.43 22.10
C PRO A 180 13.60 3.32 22.96
N LEU A 181 13.01 4.34 23.56
CA LEU A 181 13.76 5.24 24.43
C LEU A 181 14.38 4.50 25.63
N SER A 182 13.71 3.45 26.13
CA SER A 182 14.25 2.58 27.19
C SER A 182 15.59 1.95 26.84
N GLU A 183 15.83 1.58 25.59
CA GLU A 183 17.11 1.03 25.13
C GLU A 183 18.18 2.11 24.94
N VAL A 184 17.74 3.34 24.61
CA VAL A 184 18.62 4.49 24.32
C VAL A 184 19.08 5.19 25.59
N ILE A 185 18.23 5.30 26.62
CA ILE A 185 18.52 6.00 27.88
C ILE A 185 19.76 5.42 28.57
N HIS A 186 20.04 4.12 28.43
CA HIS A 186 21.25 3.50 28.99
C HIS A 186 22.56 4.14 28.51
N TYR A 187 22.57 4.75 27.33
CA TYR A 187 23.73 5.46 26.77
C TYR A 187 23.77 6.94 27.15
N LEU A 188 22.72 7.46 27.79
CA LEU A 188 22.53 8.89 28.11
C LEU A 188 22.32 9.08 29.62
N PRO A 189 23.36 8.89 30.46
CA PRO A 189 23.25 8.92 31.92
C PRO A 189 22.80 10.28 32.49
N SER A 190 22.85 11.35 31.71
CA SER A 190 22.37 12.69 32.09
C SER A 190 20.84 12.86 31.98
N ILE A 191 20.12 11.85 31.48
CA ILE A 191 18.66 11.83 31.42
C ILE A 191 18.18 10.98 32.59
N GLU A 192 17.69 11.63 33.64
CA GLU A 192 16.93 10.92 34.67
C GLU A 192 15.63 10.39 34.04
N PRO A 193 15.35 9.08 34.12
CA PRO A 193 14.10 8.54 33.62
C PRO A 193 12.96 9.13 34.42
N GLN A 194 12.15 9.99 33.80
CA GLN A 194 10.83 10.37 34.32
C GLN A 194 9.79 9.25 34.13
N VAL A 195 10.22 8.08 33.65
CA VAL A 195 9.36 6.94 33.37
C VAL A 195 9.32 6.06 34.62
N SER A 196 8.23 6.17 35.39
CA SER A 196 7.94 5.20 36.43
C SER A 196 7.86 3.80 35.79
N PRO A 197 8.47 2.74 36.35
CA PRO A 197 8.40 1.38 35.80
C PRO A 197 6.96 0.87 35.64
N THR A 198 6.03 1.47 36.39
CA THR A 198 4.60 1.15 36.44
C THR A 198 3.74 1.88 35.42
N ASP A 199 4.24 2.95 34.78
CA ASP A 199 3.50 3.74 33.77
C ASP A 199 3.87 3.38 32.32
N ASN A 200 4.45 2.19 32.10
CA ASN A 200 4.64 1.57 30.78
C ASN A 200 3.31 1.15 30.12
N VAL A 201 2.31 2.03 30.16
CA VAL A 201 1.10 2.03 29.33
C VAL A 201 1.46 2.30 27.86
N PHE A 202 2.66 2.81 27.59
CA PHE A 202 3.17 3.09 26.25
C PHE A 202 3.50 1.79 25.49
N ALA A 203 2.48 1.28 24.81
CA ALA A 203 2.50 0.18 23.85
C ALA A 203 2.71 -1.22 24.45
N ARG A 204 1.69 -1.75 25.16
CA ARG A 204 1.47 -3.21 25.07
C ARG A 204 1.38 -3.55 23.58
N LYS A 205 2.25 -4.42 23.09
CA LYS A 205 2.09 -5.03 21.77
C LYS A 205 0.67 -5.58 21.75
N MET A 206 -0.15 -5.03 20.87
CA MET A 206 -1.51 -5.49 20.73
C MET A 206 -1.45 -6.95 20.26
N ASP A 207 -2.25 -7.79 20.92
CA ASP A 207 -2.25 -9.22 20.64
C ASP A 207 -2.51 -9.47 19.15
N ASP A 208 -1.70 -10.35 18.55
CA ASP A 208 -1.74 -10.60 17.11
C ASP A 208 -3.10 -11.21 16.69
N ASP A 209 -3.76 -11.94 17.59
CA ASP A 209 -5.11 -12.47 17.35
C ASP A 209 -6.18 -11.38 17.40
N PHE A 210 -6.08 -10.43 18.34
CA PHE A 210 -6.95 -9.24 18.35
C PHE A 210 -6.77 -8.40 17.07
N VAL A 211 -5.53 -8.18 16.64
CA VAL A 211 -5.22 -7.48 15.39
C VAL A 211 -5.82 -8.22 14.19
N ARG A 212 -5.76 -9.56 14.17
CA ARG A 212 -6.38 -10.39 13.12
C ARG A 212 -7.90 -10.31 13.14
N HIS A 213 -8.51 -10.31 14.32
CA HIS A 213 -9.96 -10.22 14.45
C HIS A 213 -10.51 -8.92 13.87
N ILE A 214 -9.86 -7.78 14.16
CA ILE A 214 -10.24 -6.50 13.56
C ILE A 214 -10.09 -6.56 12.02
N GLN A 215 -9.02 -7.16 11.50
CA GLN A 215 -8.83 -7.28 10.05
C GLN A 215 -9.98 -8.04 9.40
N ILE A 216 -10.40 -9.16 9.99
CA ILE A 216 -11.52 -9.95 9.46
C ILE A 216 -12.80 -9.11 9.37
N ILE A 217 -13.08 -8.28 10.38
CA ILE A 217 -14.25 -7.39 10.38
C ILE A 217 -14.15 -6.37 9.24
N PHE A 218 -13.00 -5.72 9.09
CA PHE A 218 -12.78 -4.76 8.00
C PHE A 218 -12.87 -5.42 6.62
N ASP A 219 -12.32 -6.62 6.45
CA ASP A 219 -12.40 -7.38 5.20
C ASP A 219 -13.86 -7.76 4.87
N GLN A 220 -14.66 -8.13 5.88
CA GLN A 220 -16.09 -8.43 5.71
C GLN A 220 -16.88 -7.17 5.29
N LEU A 221 -16.66 -6.04 5.97
CA LEU A 221 -17.28 -4.76 5.60
C LEU A 221 -16.93 -4.34 4.16
N LEU A 222 -15.68 -4.58 3.76
CA LEU A 222 -15.21 -4.31 2.40
C LEU A 222 -15.94 -5.18 1.37
N LEU A 223 -16.10 -6.48 1.66
CA LEU A 223 -16.81 -7.42 0.79
C LEU A 223 -18.28 -7.06 0.64
N ASP A 224 -18.95 -6.70 1.73
CA ASP A 224 -20.36 -6.30 1.68
C ASP A 224 -20.55 -4.99 0.90
N THR A 225 -19.62 -4.03 1.05
CA THR A 225 -19.60 -2.80 0.27
C THR A 225 -19.43 -3.07 -1.23
N ARG A 226 -18.57 -4.01 -1.62
CA ARG A 226 -18.40 -4.42 -3.02
C ARG A 226 -19.66 -5.05 -3.60
N ARG A 227 -20.31 -5.94 -2.86
CA ARG A 227 -21.58 -6.56 -3.26
C ARG A 227 -22.67 -5.52 -3.47
N MET A 228 -22.76 -4.54 -2.56
CA MET A 228 -23.71 -3.44 -2.69
C MET A 228 -23.44 -2.60 -3.95
N ASN A 229 -22.18 -2.24 -4.20
CA ASN A 229 -21.80 -1.49 -5.40
C ASN A 229 -22.13 -2.26 -6.69
N ALA A 230 -21.84 -3.58 -6.75
CA ALA A 230 -22.19 -4.42 -7.89
C ALA A 230 -23.70 -4.49 -8.12
N PHE A 231 -24.49 -4.61 -7.04
CA PHE A 231 -25.95 -4.57 -7.13
C PHE A 231 -26.46 -3.24 -7.66
N ILE A 232 -25.94 -2.12 -7.17
CA ILE A 232 -26.31 -0.77 -7.62
C ILE A 232 -25.94 -0.56 -9.09
N GLU A 233 -24.76 -1.01 -9.52
CA GLU A 233 -24.33 -0.97 -10.91
C GLU A 233 -25.28 -1.76 -11.82
N LEU A 234 -25.66 -2.97 -11.42
CA LEU A 234 -26.63 -3.80 -12.14
C LEU A 234 -28.03 -3.16 -12.19
N ALA A 235 -28.49 -2.57 -11.08
CA ALA A 235 -29.75 -1.85 -11.01
C ALA A 235 -29.76 -0.64 -11.98
N ASN A 236 -28.71 0.16 -11.97
CA ASN A 236 -28.57 1.36 -12.79
C ASN A 236 -28.32 1.07 -14.28
N ASN A 237 -27.66 -0.04 -14.62
CA ASN A 237 -27.33 -0.34 -16.02
C ASN A 237 -28.43 -1.15 -16.71
N LYS A 238 -29.02 -2.13 -16.01
CA LYS A 238 -29.98 -3.08 -16.62
C LYS A 238 -31.43 -2.77 -16.28
N TYR A 239 -31.69 -2.24 -15.09
CA TYR A 239 -33.06 -2.06 -14.58
C TYR A 239 -33.49 -0.60 -14.42
N LYS A 240 -32.69 0.35 -14.92
CA LYS A 240 -32.94 1.80 -14.83
C LYS A 240 -34.37 2.22 -15.18
N ASN A 241 -34.89 1.66 -16.27
CA ASN A 241 -36.21 2.00 -16.80
C ASN A 241 -37.37 1.40 -15.98
N TYR A 242 -37.07 0.50 -15.04
CA TYR A 242 -38.03 -0.15 -14.15
C TYR A 242 -37.94 0.38 -12.71
N LEU A 243 -36.97 1.23 -12.40
CA LEU A 243 -36.79 1.84 -11.08
C LEU A 243 -37.62 3.11 -10.98
N SER A 244 -38.35 3.27 -9.87
CA SER A 244 -38.96 4.56 -9.55
C SER A 244 -37.88 5.58 -9.20
N ALA A 245 -38.20 6.88 -9.34
CA ALA A 245 -37.28 7.95 -8.92
C ALA A 245 -36.91 7.85 -7.43
N GLN A 246 -37.83 7.35 -6.60
CA GLN A 246 -37.64 7.17 -5.16
C GLN A 246 -36.67 6.02 -4.86
N ASP A 247 -36.81 4.89 -5.56
CA ASP A 247 -35.92 3.73 -5.40
C ASP A 247 -34.51 4.05 -5.90
N ALA A 248 -34.39 4.78 -7.02
CA ALA A 248 -33.09 5.24 -7.53
C ALA A 248 -32.36 6.16 -6.53
N THR A 249 -33.10 7.07 -5.89
CA THR A 249 -32.55 7.97 -4.86
C THR A 249 -32.13 7.19 -3.61
N LEU A 250 -32.93 6.21 -3.19
CA LEU A 250 -32.60 5.35 -2.06
C LEU A 250 -31.33 4.53 -2.32
N LEU A 251 -31.18 3.95 -3.50
CA LEU A 251 -29.97 3.21 -3.88
C LEU A 251 -28.72 4.09 -3.85
N GLN A 252 -28.84 5.33 -4.30
CA GLN A 252 -27.73 6.28 -4.31
C GLN A 252 -27.34 6.73 -2.89
N ASP A 253 -28.33 6.95 -2.00
CA ASP A 253 -28.09 7.25 -0.58
C ASP A 253 -27.42 6.06 0.14
N GLN A 254 -27.89 4.83 -0.11
CA GLN A 254 -27.25 3.62 0.42
C GLN A 254 -25.80 3.47 -0.07
N GLN A 255 -25.53 3.80 -1.34
CA GLN A 255 -24.18 3.79 -1.88
C GLN A 255 -23.24 4.72 -1.12
N VAL A 256 -23.68 5.97 -0.91
CA VAL A 256 -22.89 6.98 -0.20
C VAL A 256 -22.59 6.51 1.23
N ARG A 257 -23.58 5.97 1.94
CA ARG A 257 -23.40 5.45 3.30
C ARG A 257 -22.42 4.29 3.38
N CYS A 258 -22.38 3.42 2.38
CA CYS A 258 -21.43 2.32 2.31
C CYS A 258 -20.00 2.74 1.92
N THR A 259 -19.78 3.98 1.47
CA THR A 259 -18.45 4.46 1.01
C THR A 259 -17.71 5.27 2.09
N ILE A 260 -18.22 5.35 3.33
CA ILE A 260 -17.67 6.21 4.41
C ILE A 260 -16.48 5.56 5.17
N PHE A 261 -15.97 4.42 4.70
CA PHE A 261 -14.81 3.75 5.31
C PHE A 261 -13.60 3.75 4.40
#